data_AF-A0A178V851-F1
#
_entry.id   AF-A0A178V851-F1
#
_cell.length_a   1.000
_cell.length_b   1.000
_cell.length_c   1.000
_cell.angle_alpha   90.00
_cell.angle_beta   90.00
_cell.angle_gamma   90.00
#
_symmetry.space_group_name_H-M   'P 1'
#
loop_
_entity.id
_entity.type
_entity.pdbx_description
1 polymer ?
#
loop_
_entity_poly.entity_id
_entity_poly.type
_entity_poly.pdbx_seq_one_letter_code
_entity_poly.pdbx_strand_id
1 'polypeptide(L)'
;MSSLKRIVWFPILAIAIQILSIHTVLSQSQNNAFLFHKCSDIEGSFTSKSLYESNLNNLFSQLSYKVPSTGFAASSTGNTPNNVNGLALCRGDASSSDCRSCLETAIPEVTTQYLYKFFYILVIYIETAD
;
A
#
# COMPACT_ATOMS: atom_id res chain seq x y z
N MET A 1 -48.70 3.23 31.30
CA MET A 1 -48.02 2.32 30.35
C MET A 1 -47.37 3.01 29.13
N SER A 2 -47.60 4.31 28.89
CA SER A 2 -47.12 5.04 27.70
C SER A 2 -45.82 5.84 27.93
N SER A 3 -45.62 6.46 29.10
CA SER A 3 -44.39 7.22 29.41
C SER A 3 -43.16 6.33 29.61
N LEU A 4 -43.33 5.13 30.18
CA LEU A 4 -42.23 4.18 30.40
C LEU A 4 -41.65 3.66 29.07
N LYS A 5 -42.49 3.48 28.05
CA LYS A 5 -42.06 3.09 26.70
C LYS A 5 -41.21 4.18 26.04
N ARG A 6 -41.51 5.47 26.26
CA ARG A 6 -40.70 6.58 25.72
C ARG A 6 -39.32 6.63 26.37
N ILE A 7 -39.24 6.48 27.70
CA ILE A 7 -37.97 6.52 28.45
C ILE A 7 -37.02 5.38 28.02
N VAL A 8 -37.55 4.19 27.74
CA VAL A 8 -36.73 3.05 27.29
C VAL A 8 -36.36 3.17 25.81
N TRP A 9 -37.16 3.86 25.00
CA TRP A 9 -36.90 3.98 23.55
C TRP A 9 -35.84 5.03 23.20
N PHE A 10 -35.73 6.10 23.99
CA PHE A 10 -34.68 7.11 23.82
C PHE A 10 -33.23 6.55 23.92
N PRO A 11 -32.85 5.75 24.92
CA PRO A 11 -31.51 5.18 24.99
C PRO A 11 -31.28 4.11 23.92
N ILE A 12 -32.30 3.32 23.55
CA ILE A 12 -32.19 2.35 22.46
C ILE A 12 -31.92 3.06 21.13
N LEU A 13 -32.63 4.16 20.85
CA LEU A 13 -32.41 4.97 19.66
C LEU A 13 -31.02 5.62 19.65
N ALA A 14 -30.56 6.14 20.80
CA ALA A 14 -29.23 6.72 20.94
C ALA A 14 -28.13 5.67 20.70
N ILE A 15 -28.25 4.48 21.30
CA ILE A 15 -27.32 3.35 21.11
C ILE A 15 -27.30 2.91 19.64
N ALA A 16 -28.46 2.83 18.98
CA ALA A 16 -28.53 2.47 17.57
C ALA A 16 -27.83 3.51 16.67
N ILE A 17 -27.97 4.81 16.98
CA ILE A 17 -27.26 5.90 16.28
C ILE A 17 -25.74 5.78 16.50
N GLN A 18 -25.31 5.49 17.74
CA GLN A 18 -23.89 5.29 18.05
C GLN A 18 -23.28 4.05 17.39
N ILE A 19 -24.04 2.95 17.29
CA ILE A 19 -23.61 1.75 16.55
C ILE A 19 -23.52 2.05 15.04
N LEU A 20 -24.47 2.80 14.48
CA LEU A 20 -24.44 3.21 13.08
C LEU A 20 -23.22 4.08 12.74
N SER A 21 -22.83 5.00 13.64
CA SER A 21 -21.62 5.81 13.49
C SER A 21 -20.32 4.99 13.60
N ILE A 22 -20.30 3.93 14.40
CA ILE A 22 -19.13 3.03 14.50
C ILE A 22 -18.99 2.20 13.21
N HIS A 23 -20.09 1.75 12.63
CA HIS A 23 -20.07 1.04 11.33
C HIS A 23 -19.57 1.93 10.20
N THR A 24 -19.88 3.22 10.20
CA THR A 24 -19.35 4.15 9.18
C THR A 24 -17.84 4.33 9.26
N VAL A 25 -17.25 4.29 10.47
CA VAL A 25 -15.79 4.38 10.68
C VAL A 25 -15.08 3.11 10.21
N LEU A 26 -15.65 1.93 10.48
CA LEU A 26 -15.13 0.65 9.97
C LEU A 26 -15.23 0.53 8.43
N SER A 27 -16.10 1.31 7.80
CA SER A 27 -16.26 1.38 6.33
C SER A 27 -15.48 2.52 5.66
N GLN A 28 -14.71 3.32 6.41
CA GLN A 28 -13.80 4.28 5.78
C GLN A 28 -12.72 3.51 5.03
N SER A 29 -12.83 3.65 3.72
CA SER A 29 -12.14 2.92 2.68
C SER A 29 -10.62 2.89 2.89
N GLN A 30 -10.04 1.70 2.75
CA GLN A 30 -8.66 1.45 2.34
C GLN A 30 -8.39 2.13 0.98
N ASN A 31 -8.33 3.45 0.94
CA ASN A 31 -7.85 4.15 -0.23
C ASN A 31 -6.33 4.02 -0.20
N ASN A 32 -5.80 2.99 -0.87
CA ASN A 32 -4.39 2.87 -1.23
C ASN A 32 -4.02 3.96 -2.25
N ALA A 33 -4.26 5.23 -1.91
CA ALA A 33 -4.08 6.34 -2.81
C ALA A 33 -2.58 6.55 -3.03
N PHE A 34 -2.16 6.44 -4.30
CA PHE A 34 -0.81 6.75 -4.70
C PHE A 34 -0.46 8.20 -4.35
N LEU A 35 0.46 8.41 -3.40
CA LEU A 35 0.78 9.75 -2.91
C LEU A 35 1.79 10.47 -3.81
N PHE A 36 2.96 9.86 -3.99
CA PHE A 36 4.09 10.55 -4.62
C PHE A 36 5.11 9.55 -5.17
N HIS A 37 5.85 9.97 -6.19
CA HIS A 37 6.98 9.23 -6.73
C HIS A 37 8.08 10.18 -7.20
N LYS A 38 9.30 9.67 -7.28
CA LYS A 38 10.42 10.34 -7.92
C LYS A 38 11.21 9.33 -8.73
N CYS A 39 11.43 9.64 -10.00
CA CYS A 39 12.32 8.87 -10.85
C CYS A 39 13.67 9.56 -10.98
N SER A 40 14.70 8.81 -11.38
CA SER A 40 15.96 9.41 -11.81
C SER A 40 15.77 10.03 -13.20
N ASP A 41 16.15 11.30 -13.34
CA ASP A 41 16.24 11.95 -14.65
C ASP A 41 17.63 11.80 -15.29
N ILE A 42 18.61 11.24 -14.54
CA ILE A 42 20.01 11.15 -14.95
C ILE A 42 20.29 9.86 -15.74
N GLU A 43 19.74 8.74 -15.29
CA GLU A 43 20.05 7.40 -15.83
C GLU A 43 19.26 7.10 -17.11
N GLY A 44 18.27 7.93 -17.42
CA GLY A 44 17.45 7.80 -18.61
C GLY A 44 16.45 6.65 -18.50
N SER A 45 16.35 5.86 -19.58
CA SER A 45 15.33 4.81 -19.72
C SER A 45 15.92 3.46 -20.06
N PHE A 46 15.29 2.38 -19.56
CA PHE A 46 15.61 1.00 -19.91
C PHE A 46 14.71 0.49 -21.04
N THR A 47 15.20 -0.42 -21.87
CA THR A 47 14.40 -0.96 -22.98
C THR A 47 13.39 -2.00 -22.51
N SER A 48 12.21 -2.05 -23.15
CA SER A 48 11.24 -3.13 -22.95
C SER A 48 11.87 -4.50 -23.13
N LYS A 49 11.49 -5.46 -22.29
CA LYS A 49 11.98 -6.84 -22.24
C LYS A 49 13.48 -6.95 -21.97
N SER A 50 14.07 -5.93 -21.35
CA SER A 50 15.47 -5.96 -20.92
C SER A 50 15.67 -6.86 -19.71
N LEU A 51 16.92 -7.26 -19.48
CA LEU A 51 17.32 -7.94 -18.24
C LEU A 51 17.03 -7.07 -17.01
N TYR A 52 17.16 -5.75 -17.13
CA TYR A 52 16.80 -4.81 -16.07
C TYR A 52 15.32 -4.92 -15.70
N GLU A 53 14.41 -4.93 -16.69
CA GLU A 53 12.97 -5.10 -16.46
C GLU A 53 12.66 -6.43 -15.75
N SER A 54 13.27 -7.52 -16.21
CA SER A 54 13.10 -8.84 -15.56
C SER A 54 13.61 -8.84 -14.12
N ASN A 55 14.75 -8.20 -13.85
CA ASN A 55 15.30 -8.12 -12.51
C ASN A 55 14.42 -7.22 -11.62
N LEU A 56 13.88 -6.13 -12.15
CA LEU A 56 12.94 -5.24 -11.45
C LEU A 56 11.65 -5.95 -11.06
N ASN A 57 11.07 -6.75 -11.96
CA ASN A 57 9.88 -7.55 -11.66
C ASN A 57 10.14 -8.59 -10.55
N ASN A 58 11.30 -9.23 -10.57
CA ASN A 58 11.70 -10.17 -9.52
C ASN A 58 11.95 -9.45 -8.17
N LEU A 59 12.57 -8.27 -8.20
CA LEU A 59 12.72 -7.42 -7.02
C LEU A 59 11.36 -7.09 -6.39
N PHE A 60 10.38 -6.67 -7.19
CA PHE A 60 9.02 -6.41 -6.70
C PHE A 60 8.38 -7.65 -6.09
N SER A 61 8.49 -8.82 -6.74
CA SER A 61 7.98 -10.09 -6.20
C SER A 61 8.59 -10.44 -4.84
N GLN A 62 9.90 -10.26 -4.67
CA GLN A 62 10.58 -10.50 -3.39
C GLN A 62 10.10 -9.55 -2.28
N LEU A 63 9.87 -8.27 -2.61
CA LEU A 63 9.36 -7.28 -1.66
C LEU A 63 7.89 -7.58 -1.28
N SER A 64 7.02 -7.87 -2.26
CA SER A 64 5.62 -8.28 -2.01
C SER A 64 5.51 -9.48 -1.09
N TYR A 65 6.47 -10.42 -1.17
CA TYR A 65 6.49 -11.60 -0.32
C TYR A 65 6.98 -11.30 1.11
N LYS A 66 8.07 -10.53 1.26
CA LYS A 66 8.72 -10.31 2.56
C LYS A 66 7.97 -9.29 3.43
N VAL A 67 7.63 -8.15 2.85
CA VAL A 67 7.17 -6.95 3.58
C VAL A 67 5.88 -7.18 4.39
N PRO A 68 4.86 -7.94 3.92
CA PRO A 68 3.66 -8.19 4.72
C PRO A 68 3.93 -8.78 6.11
N SER A 69 4.97 -9.60 6.23
CA SER A 69 5.33 -10.26 7.50
C SER A 69 6.26 -9.44 8.38
N THR A 70 7.06 -8.55 7.79
CA THR A 70 8.13 -7.82 8.49
C THR A 70 7.84 -6.33 8.63
N GLY A 71 6.85 -5.79 7.93
CA GLY A 71 6.60 -4.36 7.78
C GLY A 71 7.65 -3.62 6.93
N PHE A 72 8.83 -4.20 6.73
CA PHE A 72 9.93 -3.63 5.96
C PHE A 72 10.80 -4.72 5.33
N ALA A 73 11.26 -4.50 4.10
CA ALA A 73 12.30 -5.34 3.51
C ALA A 73 13.17 -4.56 2.52
N ALA A 74 14.42 -4.99 2.39
CA ALA A 74 15.31 -4.62 1.29
C ALA A 74 15.64 -5.87 0.46
N SER A 75 15.82 -5.69 -0.84
CA SER A 75 16.24 -6.76 -1.74
C SER A 75 17.11 -6.22 -2.88
N SER A 76 17.83 -7.13 -3.52
CA SER A 76 18.65 -6.87 -4.69
C SER A 76 18.48 -8.01 -5.69
N THR A 77 18.50 -7.73 -6.99
CA THR A 77 18.37 -8.76 -8.03
C THR A 77 19.24 -8.42 -9.23
N GLY A 78 19.88 -9.46 -9.79
CA GLY A 78 20.73 -9.34 -10.97
C GLY A 78 22.18 -8.95 -10.65
N ASN A 79 22.97 -8.83 -11.70
CA ASN A 79 24.38 -8.44 -11.65
C ASN A 79 24.61 -7.23 -12.56
N THR A 80 25.69 -6.48 -12.32
CA THR A 80 26.11 -5.36 -13.17
C THR A 80 26.21 -5.80 -14.65
N PRO A 81 25.70 -5.02 -15.60
CA PRO A 81 25.13 -3.66 -15.46
C PRO A 81 23.62 -3.61 -15.16
N ASN A 82 22.94 -4.76 -15.00
CA ASN A 82 21.48 -4.83 -14.90
C ASN A 82 20.98 -5.11 -13.46
N ASN A 83 21.81 -4.85 -12.44
CA ASN A 83 21.38 -5.06 -11.06
C ASN A 83 20.35 -4.01 -10.66
N VAL A 84 19.37 -4.42 -9.86
CA VAL A 84 18.37 -3.55 -9.24
C VAL A 84 18.40 -3.72 -7.74
N ASN A 85 18.22 -2.61 -7.04
CA ASN A 85 18.13 -2.57 -5.59
C ASN A 85 16.84 -1.87 -5.21
N GLY A 86 16.21 -2.29 -4.13
CA GLY A 86 15.01 -1.61 -3.64
C GLY A 86 14.65 -2.00 -2.22
N LEU A 87 13.76 -1.19 -1.66
CA LEU A 87 13.17 -1.37 -0.36
C LEU A 87 11.67 -1.14 -0.44
N ALA A 88 10.94 -1.65 0.55
CA ALA A 88 9.53 -1.33 0.73
C ALA A 88 9.22 -1.32 2.22
N LEU A 89 8.32 -0.41 2.61
CA LEU A 89 7.99 -0.12 4.00
C LEU A 89 6.48 0.08 4.12
N CYS A 90 5.85 -0.67 5.02
CA CYS A 90 4.48 -0.45 5.43
C CYS A 90 4.42 0.53 6.61
N ARG A 91 3.24 1.14 6.83
CA ARG A 91 2.97 1.92 8.04
C ARG A 91 3.17 1.03 9.27
N GLY A 92 3.73 1.60 10.34
CA GLY A 92 4.08 0.83 11.55
C GLY A 92 2.90 0.23 12.31
N ASP A 93 1.69 0.72 12.06
CA ASP A 93 0.42 0.30 12.65
C ASP A 93 -0.48 -0.48 11.67
N ALA A 94 -0.05 -0.65 10.41
CA ALA A 94 -0.80 -1.43 9.41
C ALA A 94 -0.73 -2.93 9.73
N SER A 95 -1.86 -3.63 9.56
CA SER A 95 -1.85 -5.09 9.65
C SER A 95 -1.09 -5.72 8.48
N SER A 96 -0.65 -6.98 8.63
CA SER A 96 -0.01 -7.73 7.54
C SER A 96 -0.91 -7.85 6.30
N SER A 97 -2.23 -7.92 6.48
CA SER A 97 -3.19 -7.92 5.38
C SER A 97 -3.28 -6.57 4.68
N ASP A 98 -3.36 -5.47 5.42
CA ASP A 98 -3.42 -4.12 4.83
C ASP A 98 -2.13 -3.80 4.08
N CYS A 99 -0.99 -4.14 4.69
CA CYS A 99 0.33 -4.02 4.08
C CYS A 99 0.43 -4.80 2.76
N ARG A 100 -0.10 -6.03 2.70
CA ARG A 100 -0.16 -6.83 1.47
C ARG A 100 -1.04 -6.18 0.41
N SER A 101 -2.27 -5.84 0.76
CA SER A 101 -3.23 -5.21 -0.17
C SER A 101 -2.67 -3.91 -0.76
N CYS A 102 -1.94 -3.14 0.04
CA CYS A 102 -1.29 -1.93 -0.45
C CYS A 102 -0.19 -2.22 -1.46
N LEU A 103 0.69 -3.20 -1.19
CA LEU A 103 1.74 -3.59 -2.14
C LEU A 103 1.17 -4.13 -3.46
N GLU A 104 0.07 -4.88 -3.39
CA GLU A 104 -0.66 -5.38 -4.57
C GLU A 104 -1.26 -4.26 -5.42
N THR A 105 -1.50 -3.07 -4.84
CA THR A 105 -1.96 -1.88 -5.57
C THR A 105 -0.79 -1.04 -6.09
N ALA A 106 0.17 -0.74 -5.22
CA ALA A 106 1.27 0.19 -5.52
C ALA A 106 2.25 -0.33 -6.57
N ILE A 107 2.56 -1.64 -6.56
CA ILE A 107 3.54 -2.21 -7.50
C ILE A 107 3.05 -2.14 -8.96
N PRO A 108 1.80 -2.53 -9.29
CA PRO A 108 1.25 -2.32 -10.62
C PRO A 108 1.23 -0.85 -11.05
N GLU A 109 0.88 0.07 -10.16
CA GLU A 109 0.86 1.51 -10.47
C GLU A 109 2.25 2.05 -10.80
N VAL A 110 3.26 1.66 -10.01
CA VAL A 110 4.67 1.99 -10.28
C VAL A 110 5.14 1.39 -11.61
N THR A 111 4.70 0.18 -11.93
CA THR A 111 5.12 -0.51 -13.15
C THR A 111 4.46 0.09 -14.40
N THR A 112 3.19 0.45 -14.32
CA THR A 112 2.40 0.96 -15.45
C THR A 112 2.66 2.44 -15.73
N GLN A 113 2.84 3.25 -14.70
CA GLN A 113 2.98 4.70 -14.86
C GLN A 113 4.39 5.12 -15.28
N TYR A 114 5.39 4.27 -15.10
CA TYR A 114 6.81 4.60 -15.33
C TYR A 114 7.52 3.59 -16.23
N LEU A 115 6.78 3.07 -17.21
CA LEU A 115 7.32 2.28 -18.32
C LEU A 115 8.68 2.86 -18.74
N TYR A 116 9.72 2.06 -18.54
CA TYR A 116 11.08 2.33 -19.00
C TYR A 116 11.93 3.28 -18.16
N LYS A 117 11.62 3.70 -16.92
CA LYS A 117 12.57 4.53 -16.11
C LYS A 117 13.40 3.74 -15.10
N PHE A 118 14.68 4.10 -14.93
CA PHE A 118 15.55 3.50 -13.90
C PHE A 118 15.12 3.92 -12.48
N PHE A 119 14.86 2.93 -11.62
CA PHE A 119 14.55 3.12 -10.21
C PHE A 119 15.80 2.88 -9.35
N TYR A 120 16.18 3.87 -8.54
CA TYR A 120 17.29 3.74 -7.59
C TYR A 120 16.82 3.58 -6.14
N ILE A 121 15.69 4.20 -5.78
CA ILE A 121 15.09 4.08 -4.47
C ILE A 121 13.58 4.06 -4.68
N LEU A 122 12.98 2.88 -4.58
CA LEU A 122 11.54 2.77 -4.40
C LEU A 122 11.26 2.96 -2.91
N VAL A 123 10.62 4.06 -2.53
CA VAL A 123 10.00 4.17 -1.21
C VAL A 123 8.49 4.17 -1.45
N ILE A 124 7.85 3.03 -1.25
CA ILE A 124 6.39 3.00 -1.17
C ILE A 124 6.06 3.45 0.25
N TYR A 125 5.70 4.73 0.43
CA TYR A 125 5.09 5.19 1.67
C TYR A 125 3.63 4.77 1.65
N ILE A 126 3.29 3.81 2.49
CA ILE A 126 1.94 3.28 2.62
C ILE A 126 1.28 4.08 3.74
N GLU A 127 0.61 5.18 3.39
CA GLU A 127 -0.28 5.88 4.32
C GLU A 127 -1.68 5.31 4.12
N THR A 128 -2.26 4.70 5.16
CA THR A 128 -3.72 4.58 5.19
C THR A 128 -4.23 5.95 5.66
N ALA A 129 -5.04 6.62 4.85
CA ALA A 129 -5.59 7.91 5.24
C ALA A 129 -6.39 7.78 6.55
N ASP A 130 -6.10 8.66 7.51
CA ASP A 130 -6.85 8.81 8.76
C ASP A 130 -8.35 9.10 8.54
#